data_AF-A0A242M3A1-F1
#
_entry.id   AF-A0A242M3A1-F1
#
_cell.length_a   1.000
_cell.length_b   1.000
_cell.length_c   1.000
_cell.angle_alpha   90.00
_cell.angle_beta   90.00
_cell.angle_gamma   90.00
#
_symmetry.space_group_name_H-M   'P 1'
#
loop_
_entity.id
_entity.type
_entity.pdbx_description
1 polymer ?
#
loop_
_entity_poly.entity_id
_entity_poly.type
_entity_poly.pdbx_seq_one_letter_code
_entity_poly.pdbx_strand_id
1 'polypeptide(L)'
;MVTDRRRYAVELVTADRGEAAVWSLNFTYPDTRSREAQAAAKKQLLAADRARSSAATSLHANENYDMQGDTVLAPTSMWDDGRFTYFRYATTRDLPDINRVLPDGSEALVNSHVDGDTVVVHETAARFMLRLGKSVLGVRNNGYTPDGQFNTTRTTVPGTVRTTKEHE
;
A
#
# COMPACT_ATOMS: atom_id res chain seq x y z
N MET A 1 -46.60 -1.41 0.69
CA MET A 1 -45.38 -1.58 -0.14
C MET A 1 -44.75 -2.94 0.17
N VAL A 2 -44.27 -3.66 -0.84
CA VAL A 2 -43.62 -4.98 -0.67
C VAL A 2 -42.26 -4.95 -1.38
N THR A 3 -41.24 -5.46 -0.71
CA THR A 3 -39.90 -5.69 -1.28
C THR A 3 -39.58 -7.18 -1.26
N ASP A 4 -38.43 -7.53 -1.83
CA ASP A 4 -37.82 -8.86 -1.79
C ASP A 4 -37.64 -9.44 -0.37
N ARG A 5 -37.43 -8.58 0.63
CA ARG A 5 -37.17 -8.99 2.02
C ARG A 5 -38.24 -8.59 3.03
N ARG A 6 -39.10 -7.60 2.72
CA ARG A 6 -40.04 -7.01 3.71
C ARG A 6 -41.37 -6.56 3.12
N ARG A 7 -42.39 -6.53 3.98
CA ARG A 7 -43.71 -5.96 3.68
C ARG A 7 -43.99 -4.82 4.63
N TYR A 8 -44.35 -3.66 4.07
CA TYR A 8 -44.70 -2.45 4.80
C TYR A 8 -46.17 -2.13 4.57
N ALA A 9 -46.92 -2.03 5.66
CA ALA A 9 -48.21 -1.36 5.70
C ALA A 9 -47.99 0.03 6.30
N VAL A 10 -48.24 1.07 5.51
CA VAL A 10 -48.15 2.47 5.95
C VAL A 10 -49.50 3.10 5.75
N GLU A 11 -49.97 3.80 6.78
CA GLU A 11 -51.16 4.63 6.71
C GLU A 11 -50.70 6.08 6.63
N LEU A 12 -51.23 6.82 5.65
CA LEU A 12 -50.89 8.21 5.42
C LEU A 12 -52.03 9.08 5.97
N VAL A 13 -51.67 10.02 6.84
CA VAL A 13 -52.60 11.01 7.38
C VAL A 13 -52.11 12.41 7.02
N THR A 14 -53.05 13.32 6.77
CA THR A 14 -52.74 14.74 6.55
C THR A 14 -52.37 15.39 7.87
N ALA A 15 -51.26 16.12 7.91
CA ALA A 15 -50.90 16.93 9.06
C ALA A 15 -51.82 18.17 9.14
N ASP A 16 -52.33 18.46 10.33
CA ASP A 16 -53.16 19.65 10.55
C ASP A 16 -52.34 20.94 10.52
N ARG A 17 -53.04 22.06 10.33
CA ARG A 17 -52.42 23.38 10.21
C ARG A 17 -51.75 23.76 11.55
N GLY A 18 -50.42 23.67 11.60
CA GLY A 18 -49.62 23.95 12.80
C GLY A 18 -48.89 22.73 13.36
N GLU A 19 -49.15 21.52 12.86
CA GLU A 19 -48.39 20.31 13.19
C GLU A 19 -47.19 20.09 12.27
N ALA A 20 -46.15 19.44 12.80
CA ALA A 20 -44.94 19.10 12.05
C ALA A 20 -45.21 17.91 11.12
N ALA A 21 -45.20 18.14 9.81
CA ALA A 21 -45.29 17.07 8.82
C ALA A 21 -44.02 16.19 8.82
N VAL A 22 -44.20 14.87 8.73
CA VAL A 22 -43.09 13.90 8.62
C VAL A 22 -42.66 13.81 7.16
N TRP A 23 -41.48 14.35 6.85
CA TRP A 23 -40.93 14.37 5.48
C TRP A 23 -40.05 13.16 5.15
N SER A 24 -39.48 12.50 6.16
CA SER A 24 -38.61 11.34 6.00
C SER A 24 -38.85 10.32 7.10
N LEU A 25 -38.98 9.05 6.69
CA LEU A 25 -39.13 7.92 7.58
C LEU A 25 -38.00 6.92 7.31
N ASN A 26 -37.14 6.72 8.30
CA ASN A 26 -36.03 5.78 8.23
C ASN A 26 -36.35 4.54 9.07
N PHE A 27 -36.32 3.37 8.45
CA PHE A 27 -36.49 2.10 9.15
C PHE A 27 -35.12 1.53 9.55
N THR A 28 -34.93 1.33 10.85
CA THR A 28 -33.75 0.63 11.37
C THR A 28 -34.10 -0.83 11.62
N TYR A 29 -33.26 -1.73 11.12
CA TYR A 29 -33.54 -3.15 11.18
C TYR A 29 -32.54 -3.90 12.05
N PRO A 30 -32.98 -4.48 13.17
CA PRO A 30 -32.07 -5.09 14.14
C PRO A 30 -31.35 -6.32 13.57
N ASP A 31 -31.99 -7.07 12.66
CA ASP A 31 -31.40 -8.24 12.00
C ASP A 31 -30.33 -7.87 10.96
N THR A 32 -30.42 -6.67 10.39
CA THR A 32 -29.44 -6.16 9.42
C THR A 32 -28.24 -5.60 10.18
N ARG A 33 -28.49 -4.83 11.25
CA ARG A 33 -27.46 -4.34 12.16
C ARG A 33 -26.65 -5.48 12.80
N SER A 34 -27.31 -6.57 13.22
CA SER A 34 -26.61 -7.71 13.82
C SER A 34 -25.73 -8.44 12.80
N ARG A 35 -26.21 -8.64 11.56
CA ARG A 35 -25.43 -9.23 10.46
C ARG A 35 -24.23 -8.36 10.09
N GLU A 36 -24.41 -7.05 9.97
CA GLU A 36 -23.32 -6.10 9.71
C GLU A 36 -22.28 -6.11 10.84
N ALA A 37 -22.72 -6.13 12.11
CA ALA A 37 -21.84 -6.23 13.26
C ALA A 37 -21.06 -7.55 13.28
N GLN A 38 -21.70 -8.68 12.97
CA GLN A 38 -21.04 -9.98 12.85
C GLN A 38 -20.03 -10.00 11.70
N ALA A 39 -20.39 -9.44 10.54
CA ALA A 39 -19.47 -9.31 9.41
C ALA A 39 -18.28 -8.41 9.73
N ALA A 40 -18.50 -7.30 10.44
CA ALA A 40 -17.44 -6.41 10.91
C ALA A 40 -16.51 -7.11 11.92
N ALA A 41 -17.07 -7.83 12.90
CA ALA A 41 -16.31 -8.60 13.87
C ALA A 41 -15.48 -9.69 13.19
N LYS A 42 -16.04 -10.42 12.23
CA LYS A 42 -15.31 -11.42 11.44
C LYS A 42 -14.17 -10.79 10.64
N LYS A 43 -14.40 -9.64 10.00
CA LYS A 43 -13.33 -8.88 9.30
C LYS A 43 -12.23 -8.43 10.25
N GLN A 44 -12.58 -7.96 11.44
CA GLN A 44 -11.62 -7.55 12.47
C GLN A 44 -10.78 -8.74 12.96
N LEU A 45 -11.39 -9.89 13.20
CA LEU A 45 -10.67 -11.12 13.56
C LEU A 45 -9.69 -11.54 12.47
N LEU A 46 -10.15 -11.59 11.21
CA LEU A 46 -9.29 -11.93 10.07
C LEU A 46 -8.13 -10.94 9.88
N ALA A 47 -8.36 -9.65 10.12
CA ALA A 47 -7.33 -8.62 10.07
C ALA A 47 -6.34 -8.79 11.22
N ALA A 48 -6.81 -9.05 12.45
CA ALA A 48 -5.99 -9.28 13.62
C ALA A 48 -5.12 -10.54 13.47
N ASP A 49 -5.66 -11.62 12.93
CA ASP A 49 -4.92 -12.85 12.70
C ASP A 49 -3.82 -12.65 11.65
N ARG A 50 -4.11 -11.97 10.54
CA ARG A 50 -3.06 -11.64 9.55
C ARG A 50 -2.03 -10.65 10.08
N ALA A 51 -2.43 -9.70 10.93
CA ALA A 51 -1.50 -8.78 11.59
C ALA A 51 -0.58 -9.51 12.59
N ARG A 52 -1.08 -10.51 13.31
CA ARG A 52 -0.25 -11.39 14.17
C ARG A 52 0.70 -12.24 13.34
N SER A 53 0.27 -12.73 12.17
CA SER A 53 1.13 -13.44 11.22
C SER A 53 2.12 -12.54 10.47
N SER A 54 2.01 -11.21 10.60
CA SER A 54 2.91 -10.24 9.99
C SER A 54 3.88 -9.64 10.99
N ALA A 55 4.31 -10.42 11.98
CA ALA A 55 5.39 -10.08 12.90
C ALA A 55 6.76 -10.04 12.16
N ALA A 56 6.88 -9.14 11.19
CA ALA A 56 8.10 -8.67 10.55
C ALA A 56 7.71 -7.60 9.52
N THR A 57 7.12 -6.47 9.95
CA THR A 57 7.39 -5.23 9.21
C THR A 57 8.90 -5.05 9.36
N SER A 58 9.63 -5.19 8.26
CA SER A 58 11.08 -5.29 8.21
C SER A 58 11.74 -4.16 9.00
N LEU A 59 12.19 -4.49 10.22
CA LEU A 59 13.09 -3.67 11.03
C LEU A 59 14.54 -3.77 10.52
N HIS A 60 14.79 -4.57 9.48
CA HIS A 60 16.09 -4.73 8.86
C HIS A 60 16.19 -3.80 7.65
N ALA A 61 16.71 -2.60 7.88
CA ALA A 61 17.22 -1.75 6.82
C ALA A 61 18.62 -2.28 6.43
N ASN A 62 18.76 -2.78 5.20
CA ASN A 62 20.06 -3.04 4.60
C ASN A 62 20.59 -1.74 3.99
N GLU A 63 21.73 -1.26 4.48
CA GLU A 63 22.39 -0.05 3.99
C GLU A 63 23.69 -0.38 3.21
N ASN A 64 23.99 -1.67 3.01
CA ASN A 64 25.25 -2.11 2.43
C ASN A 64 25.25 -2.01 0.89
N TYR A 65 25.52 -0.79 0.41
CA TYR A 65 25.55 -0.46 -1.00
C TYR A 65 26.85 0.22 -1.42
N ASP A 66 27.42 -0.25 -2.53
CA ASP A 66 28.55 0.40 -3.20
C ASP A 66 28.10 1.09 -4.47
N MET A 67 28.81 2.16 -4.84
CA MET A 67 28.51 2.95 -6.03
C MET A 67 29.78 3.18 -6.85
N GLN A 68 29.66 3.10 -8.18
CA GLN A 68 30.76 3.31 -9.12
C GLN A 68 30.27 4.05 -10.36
N GLY A 69 30.93 5.16 -10.71
CA GLY A 69 30.59 5.96 -11.88
C GLY A 69 30.49 7.45 -11.55
N ASP A 70 29.57 8.15 -12.21
CA ASP A 70 29.38 9.59 -12.03
C ASP A 70 28.66 9.90 -10.72
N THR A 71 29.42 10.43 -9.75
CA THR A 71 28.91 10.74 -8.40
C THR A 71 27.96 11.94 -8.38
N VAL A 72 27.78 12.65 -9.49
CA VAL A 72 26.74 13.68 -9.58
C VAL A 72 25.34 13.10 -9.36
N LEU A 73 25.14 11.84 -9.75
CA LEU A 73 23.89 11.08 -9.62
C LEU A 73 23.75 10.34 -8.29
N ALA A 74 24.75 10.42 -7.41
CA ALA A 74 24.74 9.64 -6.18
C ALA A 74 23.64 10.14 -5.23
N PRO A 75 22.80 9.24 -4.69
CA PRO A 75 21.86 9.58 -3.63
C PRO A 75 22.62 9.99 -2.36
N THR A 76 22.01 10.83 -1.54
CA THR A 76 22.55 11.22 -0.22
C THR A 76 22.53 10.07 0.78
N SER A 77 21.57 9.17 0.65
CA SER A 77 21.46 7.96 1.47
C SER A 77 20.67 6.91 0.69
N MET A 78 20.96 5.63 0.93
CA MET A 78 20.26 4.55 0.28
C MET A 78 20.18 3.34 1.20
N TRP A 79 19.02 2.70 1.22
CA TRP A 79 18.76 1.50 2.00
C TRP A 79 17.67 0.67 1.34
N ASP A 80 17.52 -0.58 1.76
CA ASP A 80 16.33 -1.39 1.45
C ASP A 80 15.76 -2.03 2.70
N ASP A 81 14.47 -2.35 2.68
CA ASP A 81 13.78 -3.05 3.75
C ASP A 81 13.54 -4.54 3.42
N GLY A 82 14.33 -5.09 2.49
CA GLY A 82 14.14 -6.42 1.91
C GLY A 82 13.00 -6.52 0.88
N ARG A 83 12.22 -5.45 0.67
CA ARG A 83 11.12 -5.42 -0.29
C ARG A 83 11.23 -4.26 -1.28
N PHE A 84 11.57 -3.08 -0.78
CA PHE A 84 11.75 -1.85 -1.54
C PHE A 84 13.13 -1.28 -1.30
N THR A 85 13.69 -0.69 -2.34
CA THR A 85 14.93 0.09 -2.26
C THR A 85 14.60 1.58 -2.27
N TYR A 86 15.19 2.31 -1.34
CA TYR A 86 14.97 3.73 -1.10
C TYR A 86 16.22 4.50 -1.51
N PHE A 87 16.07 5.42 -2.45
CA PHE A 87 17.13 6.32 -2.91
C PHE A 87 16.80 7.73 -2.47
N ARG A 88 17.45 8.21 -1.41
CA ARG A 88 17.20 9.55 -0.86
C ARG A 88 18.07 10.58 -1.56
N TYR A 89 17.44 11.65 -2.04
CA TYR A 89 18.06 12.81 -2.66
C TYR A 89 17.69 14.06 -1.86
N ALA A 90 18.35 14.27 -0.71
CA ALA A 90 18.19 15.49 0.08
C ALA A 90 18.95 16.69 -0.54
N THR A 91 18.78 16.89 -1.85
CA THR A 91 19.46 17.92 -2.66
C THR A 91 18.51 18.50 -3.70
N THR A 92 18.86 19.64 -4.29
CA THR A 92 18.10 20.27 -5.39
C THR A 92 18.52 19.77 -6.77
N ARG A 93 19.19 18.62 -6.86
CA ARG A 93 19.64 18.03 -8.13
C ARG A 93 18.49 17.31 -8.83
N ASP A 94 18.59 17.23 -10.15
CA ASP A 94 17.66 16.45 -10.96
C ASP A 94 17.74 14.96 -10.59
N LEU A 95 16.59 14.29 -10.56
CA LEU A 95 16.49 12.88 -10.25
C LEU A 95 16.90 12.04 -11.47
N PRO A 96 17.81 11.06 -11.31
CA PRO A 96 18.14 10.14 -12.40
C PRO A 96 17.01 9.13 -12.64
N ASP A 97 16.99 8.57 -13.84
CA ASP A 97 16.22 7.36 -14.14
C ASP A 97 16.90 6.14 -13.51
N ILE A 98 16.12 5.28 -12.86
CA ILE A 98 16.62 4.13 -12.10
C ILE A 98 16.18 2.86 -12.82
N ASN A 99 17.16 2.07 -13.27
CA ASN A 99 16.94 0.77 -13.88
C ASN A 99 17.60 -0.32 -13.04
N ARG A 100 17.03 -1.53 -13.04
CA ARG A 100 17.72 -2.70 -12.48
C ARG A 100 18.57 -3.37 -13.54
N VAL A 101 19.65 -4.04 -13.11
CA VAL A 101 20.44 -4.90 -13.99
C VAL A 101 20.05 -6.35 -13.76
N LEU A 102 19.63 -7.03 -14.82
CA LEU A 102 19.26 -8.44 -14.82
C LEU A 102 20.51 -9.35 -14.73
N PRO A 103 20.36 -10.64 -14.38
CA PRO A 103 21.49 -11.57 -14.30
C PRO A 103 22.28 -11.73 -15.61
N ASP A 104 21.64 -11.49 -16.76
CA ASP A 104 22.26 -11.50 -18.08
C ASP A 104 23.02 -10.20 -18.42
N GLY A 105 22.97 -9.20 -17.53
CA GLY A 105 23.60 -7.89 -17.69
C GLY A 105 22.75 -6.86 -18.44
N SER A 106 21.54 -7.21 -18.88
CA SER A 106 20.63 -6.25 -19.51
C SER A 106 19.95 -5.35 -18.46
N GLU A 107 19.49 -4.18 -18.88
CA GLU A 107 18.78 -3.22 -18.02
C GLU A 107 17.27 -3.36 -18.20
N ALA A 108 16.53 -3.29 -17.08
CA ALA A 108 15.08 -3.30 -17.07
C ALA A 108 14.53 -2.13 -16.24
N LEU A 109 13.44 -1.54 -16.72
CA LEU A 109 12.69 -0.52 -16.01
C LEU A 109 12.12 -1.09 -14.72
N VAL A 110 12.17 -0.27 -13.67
CA VAL A 110 11.62 -0.58 -12.36
C VAL A 110 10.36 0.24 -12.14
N ASN A 111 9.40 -0.30 -11.39
CA ASN A 111 8.33 0.53 -10.86
C ASN A 111 8.87 1.34 -9.68
N SER A 112 8.64 2.65 -9.70
CA SER A 112 9.06 3.55 -8.63
C SER A 112 8.04 4.65 -8.42
N HIS A 113 8.14 5.31 -7.27
CA HIS A 113 7.43 6.54 -6.96
C HIS A 113 8.30 7.43 -6.09
N VAL A 114 7.98 8.72 -6.04
CA VAL A 114 8.67 9.69 -5.19
C VAL A 114 7.83 9.91 -3.93
N ASP A 115 8.46 9.80 -2.78
CA ASP A 115 7.90 10.15 -1.47
C ASP A 115 8.84 11.17 -0.80
N GLY A 116 8.40 12.42 -0.74
CA GLY A 116 9.21 13.53 -0.24
C GLY A 116 10.53 13.71 -1.02
N ASP A 117 11.66 13.52 -0.33
CA ASP A 117 13.01 13.60 -0.89
C ASP A 117 13.57 12.22 -1.31
N THR A 118 12.73 11.18 -1.36
CA THR A 118 13.16 9.80 -1.58
C THR A 118 12.45 9.16 -2.76
N VAL A 119 13.22 8.57 -3.67
CA VAL A 119 12.69 7.71 -4.75
C VAL A 119 12.61 6.29 -4.22
N VAL A 120 11.39 5.75 -4.16
CA VAL A 120 11.11 4.41 -3.64
C VAL A 120 10.85 3.47 -4.81
N VAL A 121 11.77 2.52 -4.99
CA VAL A 121 11.70 1.46 -6.01
C VAL A 121 10.98 0.25 -5.45
N HIS A 122 10.03 -0.29 -6.22
CA HIS A 122 9.12 -1.35 -5.80
C HIS A 122 9.71 -2.76 -5.86
N GLU A 123 11.03 -2.87 -5.73
CA GLU A 123 11.77 -4.12 -5.71
C GLU A 123 13.17 -3.92 -5.13
N THR A 124 13.83 -5.02 -4.77
CA THR A 124 15.26 -5.07 -4.45
C THR A 124 15.99 -5.81 -5.56
N ALA A 125 17.20 -5.33 -5.91
CA ALA A 125 18.03 -5.96 -6.93
C ALA A 125 19.50 -5.99 -6.48
N ALA A 126 20.27 -6.94 -7.05
CA ALA A 126 21.70 -7.02 -6.81
C ALA A 126 22.44 -5.78 -7.34
N ARG A 127 21.93 -5.19 -8.43
CA ARG A 127 22.54 -4.05 -9.12
C ARG A 127 21.48 -3.13 -9.69
N PHE A 128 21.72 -1.83 -9.58
CA PHE A 128 20.95 -0.78 -10.23
C PHE A 128 21.85 0.09 -11.11
N MET A 129 21.26 0.68 -12.13
CA MET A 129 21.89 1.65 -13.03
C MET A 129 21.10 2.94 -12.99
N LEU A 130 21.76 4.03 -12.59
CA LEU A 130 21.19 5.37 -12.54
C LEU A 130 21.69 6.16 -13.74
N ARG A 131 20.76 6.78 -14.49
CA ARG A 131 21.09 7.53 -15.72
C ARG A 131 20.46 8.91 -15.72
N LEU A 132 21.24 9.90 -16.13
CA LEU A 132 20.75 11.24 -16.40
C LEU A 132 21.54 11.83 -17.58
N GLY A 133 20.89 11.94 -18.74
CA GLY A 133 21.56 12.36 -19.97
C GLY A 133 22.72 11.42 -20.34
N LYS A 134 23.96 11.91 -20.24
CA LYS A 134 25.19 11.13 -20.51
C LYS A 134 25.85 10.57 -19.25
N SER A 135 25.40 11.00 -18.07
CA SER A 135 25.93 10.55 -16.78
C SER A 135 25.33 9.20 -16.42
N VAL A 136 26.18 8.33 -15.87
CA VAL A 136 25.83 6.95 -15.52
C VAL A 136 26.47 6.60 -14.18
N LEU A 137 25.68 6.04 -13.27
CA LEU A 137 26.14 5.56 -11.98
C LEU A 137 25.64 4.13 -11.75
N GLY A 138 26.58 3.20 -11.59
CA GLY A 138 26.29 1.84 -11.19
C GLY A 138 26.20 1.72 -9.68
N VAL A 139 25.20 1.01 -9.20
CA VAL A 139 24.95 0.76 -7.78
C VAL A 139 24.92 -0.75 -7.54
N ARG A 140 25.64 -1.23 -6.54
CA ARG A 140 25.68 -2.65 -6.15
C ARG A 140 25.14 -2.81 -4.73
N ASN A 141 24.17 -3.69 -4.56
CA ASN A 141 23.68 -4.12 -3.26
C ASN A 141 24.53 -5.30 -2.77
N ASN A 142 25.38 -5.08 -1.78
CA ASN A 142 26.24 -6.11 -1.19
C ASN A 142 25.49 -6.99 -0.18
N GLY A 143 24.35 -6.54 0.33
CA GLY A 143 23.45 -7.28 1.22
C GLY A 143 22.29 -7.97 0.50
N TYR A 144 22.36 -8.09 -0.83
CA TYR A 144 21.23 -8.56 -1.63
C TYR A 144 20.80 -9.99 -1.24
N THR A 145 19.55 -10.11 -0.79
CA THR A 145 18.94 -11.40 -0.41
C THR A 145 17.69 -11.63 -1.27
N PRO A 146 17.76 -12.46 -2.33
CA PRO A 146 16.66 -12.62 -3.30
C PRO A 146 15.44 -13.34 -2.71
N ASP A 147 15.63 -14.18 -1.70
CA ASP A 147 14.54 -15.00 -1.14
C ASP A 147 13.57 -14.18 -0.26
N GLY A 148 13.98 -12.98 0.19
CA GLY A 148 13.15 -12.00 0.89
C GLY A 148 12.24 -12.56 2.00
N GLN A 149 11.19 -11.82 2.36
CA GLN A 149 10.08 -12.33 3.16
C GLN A 149 8.76 -12.11 2.41
N PHE A 150 7.91 -13.14 2.38
CA PHE A 150 6.61 -13.04 1.72
C PHE A 150 5.67 -12.09 2.47
N ASN A 151 5.09 -11.13 1.76
CA ASN A 151 4.14 -10.18 2.34
C ASN A 151 2.76 -10.82 2.61
N THR A 152 2.55 -11.27 3.86
CA THR A 152 1.29 -11.87 4.32
C THR A 152 0.14 -10.87 4.46
N THR A 153 0.42 -9.58 4.76
CA THR A 153 -0.62 -8.54 4.91
C THR A 153 -1.15 -8.02 3.57
N ARG A 154 -0.38 -8.25 2.49
CA ARG A 154 -0.65 -7.76 1.14
C ARG A 154 -0.79 -6.23 1.05
N THR A 155 -0.20 -5.52 2.00
CA THR A 155 -0.05 -4.06 1.99
C THR A 155 1.36 -3.67 2.43
N THR A 156 1.69 -2.39 2.32
CA THR A 156 2.94 -1.76 2.77
C THR A 156 2.68 -0.79 3.92
N VAL A 157 1.41 -0.47 4.18
CA VAL A 157 1.01 0.43 5.26
C VAL A 157 1.05 -0.33 6.60
N PRO A 158 1.81 0.16 7.59
CA PRO A 158 1.85 -0.45 8.91
C PRO A 158 0.44 -0.59 9.52
N GLY A 159 0.18 -1.72 10.17
CA GLY A 159 -1.11 -1.97 10.84
C GLY A 159 -2.31 -2.21 9.93
N THR A 160 -2.11 -2.25 8.61
CA THR A 160 -3.19 -2.50 7.64
C THR A 160 -3.08 -3.92 7.07
N VAL A 161 -4.22 -4.49 6.65
CA VAL A 161 -4.28 -5.80 5.98
C VAL A 161 -5.28 -5.73 4.84
N ARG A 162 -4.89 -6.18 3.63
CA ARG A 162 -5.80 -6.23 2.49
C ARG A 162 -6.73 -7.44 2.57
N THR A 163 -8.03 -7.21 2.80
CA THR A 163 -9.06 -8.26 2.77
C THR A 163 -9.83 -8.21 1.45
N THR A 164 -10.16 -9.36 0.87
CA THR A 164 -11.02 -9.44 -0.31
C THR A 164 -12.45 -9.17 0.14
N LYS A 165 -13.17 -8.29 -0.55
CA LYS A 165 -14.60 -8.13 -0.36
C LYS A 165 -15.29 -9.26 -1.12
N GLU A 166 -15.91 -10.19 -0.41
CA GLU A 166 -16.83 -11.13 -1.05
C GLU A 166 -18.04 -10.33 -1.55
N HIS A 167 -18.31 -10.43 -2.85
CA HIS A 167 -19.56 -9.97 -3.43
C HIS A 167 -20.56 -11.11 -3.28
N GLU A 168 -21.60 -10.87 -2.49
CA GLU A 168 -22.79 -11.72 -2.36
C GLU A 168 -23.94 -11.11 -3.17
#